data_AF-A0A0G0HQT6-F1
#
_entry.id   AF-A0A0G0HQT6-F1
#
_cell.length_a   1.000
_cell.length_b   1.000
_cell.length_c   1.000
_cell.angle_alpha   90.00
_cell.angle_beta   90.00
_cell.angle_gamma   90.00
#
_symmetry.space_group_name_H-M   'P 1'
#
loop_
_entity.id
_entity.type
_entity.pdbx_description
1 polymer ?
#
loop_
_entity_poly.entity_id
_entity_poly.type
_entity_poly.pdbx_seq_one_letter_code
_entity_poly.pdbx_strand_id
1 'polypeptide(L)'
;MLPGMTDELQSNLQSQALAQLIKDLGIDTLSQDKQNELIIKMTEVLLKRIFLETMEKLGEKGREEYERMTEGDIIPEQMEAFFKEKIHNYDEMVQGIVVEFKEEMMTANK
;
A
#
# COMPACT_ATOMS: atom_id res chain seq x y z
N MET A 1 25.48 3.60 20.98
CA MET A 1 24.14 3.83 20.40
C MET A 1 23.60 2.47 20.03
N LEU A 2 22.45 2.06 20.58
CA LEU A 2 21.93 0.69 20.43
C LEU A 2 20.97 0.61 19.22
N PRO A 3 21.24 -0.28 18.24
CA PRO A 3 20.50 -0.36 16.97
C PRO A 3 19.16 -1.14 17.07
N GLY A 4 18.44 -1.05 18.19
CA GLY A 4 17.18 -1.80 18.41
C GLY A 4 15.94 -0.95 18.73
N MET A 5 16.09 0.34 19.02
CA MET A 5 14.95 1.18 19.44
C MET A 5 14.10 1.71 18.28
N THR A 6 14.61 1.72 17.05
CA THR A 6 13.90 2.28 15.89
C THR A 6 12.83 1.35 15.33
N ASP A 7 13.06 0.04 15.34
CA ASP A 7 12.15 -0.94 14.74
C ASP A 7 10.89 -1.17 15.62
N GLU A 8 11.04 -1.16 16.95
CA GLU A 8 9.92 -1.23 17.90
C GLU A 8 9.05 0.04 17.90
N LEU A 9 9.66 1.22 17.69
CA LEU A 9 8.92 2.49 17.60
C LEU A 9 8.16 2.62 16.28
N GLN A 10 8.73 2.17 15.16
CA GLN A 10 8.06 2.16 13.86
C GLN A 10 6.91 1.14 13.82
N SER A 11 7.11 -0.05 14.38
CA SER A 11 6.04 -1.05 14.56
C SER A 11 4.90 -0.51 15.43
N ASN A 12 5.21 0.21 16.51
CA ASN A 12 4.19 0.83 17.37
C ASN A 12 3.39 1.93 16.65
N LEU A 13 4.04 2.80 15.87
CA LEU A 13 3.36 3.86 15.13
C LEU A 13 2.45 3.32 14.02
N GLN A 14 2.91 2.32 13.26
CA GLN A 14 2.11 1.64 12.25
C GLN A 14 0.92 0.90 12.89
N SER A 15 1.16 0.21 14.02
CA SER A 15 0.12 -0.48 14.78
C SER A 15 -0.91 0.49 15.36
N GLN A 16 -0.49 1.66 15.82
CA GLN A 16 -1.38 2.70 16.33
C GLN A 16 -2.21 3.35 15.22
N ALA A 17 -1.62 3.63 14.06
CA ALA A 17 -2.34 4.16 12.90
C ALA A 17 -3.40 3.17 12.40
N LEU A 18 -3.07 1.88 12.35
CA LEU A 18 -4.00 0.82 11.99
C LEU A 18 -5.11 0.65 13.04
N ALA A 19 -4.77 0.64 14.34
CA ALA A 19 -5.75 0.54 15.43
C ALA A 19 -6.72 1.73 15.44
N GLN A 20 -6.23 2.93 15.17
CA GLN A 20 -7.07 4.12 15.06
C GLN A 20 -7.98 4.04 13.82
N LEU A 21 -7.48 3.58 12.68
CA LEU A 21 -8.29 3.36 11.48
C LEU A 21 -9.38 2.30 11.70
N ILE A 22 -9.06 1.19 12.37
CA ILE A 22 -10.03 0.14 12.74
C ILE A 22 -11.14 0.73 13.62
N LYS A 23 -10.77 1.56 14.59
CA LYS A 23 -11.71 2.22 15.48
C LYS A 23 -12.57 3.28 14.78
N ASP A 24 -11.96 4.09 13.92
CA ASP A 24 -12.64 5.15 13.16
C ASP A 24 -13.63 4.56 12.14
N LEU A 25 -13.37 3.35 11.64
CA LEU A 25 -14.25 2.61 10.72
C LEU A 25 -15.31 1.76 11.44
N GLY A 26 -15.36 1.74 12.77
CA GLY A 26 -16.30 0.92 13.57
C GLY A 26 -16.05 -0.59 13.47
N ILE A 27 -14.87 -0.97 12.97
CA ILE A 27 -14.43 -2.36 12.76
C ILE A 27 -14.11 -3.02 14.12
N ASP A 28 -13.84 -2.24 15.16
CA ASP A 28 -13.60 -2.71 16.53
C ASP A 28 -14.80 -3.45 17.15
N THR A 29 -16.00 -3.25 16.61
CA THR A 29 -17.22 -3.98 16.98
C THR A 29 -17.34 -5.37 16.32
N LEU A 30 -16.48 -5.67 15.34
CA LEU A 30 -16.45 -6.95 14.65
C LEU A 30 -15.54 -7.95 15.38
N SER A 31 -15.83 -9.25 15.22
CA SER A 31 -14.92 -10.31 15.70
C SER A 31 -13.55 -10.19 15.02
N GLN A 32 -12.48 -10.59 15.70
CA GLN A 32 -11.12 -10.50 15.16
C GLN A 32 -10.98 -11.10 13.75
N ASP A 33 -11.66 -12.22 13.49
CA ASP A 33 -11.69 -12.85 12.16
C ASP A 33 -12.25 -11.92 11.07
N LYS A 34 -13.32 -11.17 11.40
CA LYS A 34 -13.94 -10.21 10.48
C LYS A 34 -13.09 -8.95 10.32
N GLN A 35 -12.40 -8.51 11.39
CA GLN A 35 -11.44 -7.41 11.29
C GLN A 35 -10.30 -7.77 10.34
N ASN A 36 -9.73 -8.98 10.51
CA ASN A 36 -8.67 -9.49 9.65
C ASN A 36 -9.14 -9.63 8.20
N GLU A 37 -10.33 -10.19 7.96
CA GLU A 37 -10.92 -10.33 6.63
C GLU A 37 -11.09 -8.96 5.95
N LEU A 38 -11.56 -7.96 6.70
CA LEU A 38 -11.74 -6.61 6.18
C LEU A 38 -10.41 -5.93 5.87
N ILE A 39 -9.40 -6.05 6.75
CA ILE A 39 -8.04 -5.54 6.51
C ILE A 39 -7.44 -6.16 5.25
N ILE A 40 -7.59 -7.48 5.07
CA ILE A 40 -7.11 -8.19 3.87
C ILE A 40 -7.79 -7.62 2.61
N LYS A 41 -9.12 -7.50 2.62
CA LYS A 41 -9.88 -6.97 1.48
C LYS A 41 -9.51 -5.53 1.16
N MET A 42 -9.38 -4.68 2.17
CA MET A 42 -8.97 -3.27 1.99
C MET A 42 -7.56 -3.18 1.41
N THR A 43 -6.64 -3.99 1.91
CA THR A 43 -5.26 -4.04 1.41
C THR A 43 -5.21 -4.52 -0.05
N GLU A 44 -6.00 -5.54 -0.40
CA GLU A 44 -6.09 -6.05 -1.77
C GLU A 44 -6.60 -4.97 -2.75
N VAL A 45 -7.64 -4.23 -2.37
CA VAL A 45 -8.19 -3.15 -3.20
C VAL A 45 -7.17 -2.02 -3.38
N LEU A 46 -6.50 -1.62 -2.29
CA LEU A 46 -5.46 -0.58 -2.34
C LEU A 46 -4.31 -0.98 -3.27
N LEU A 47 -3.80 -2.21 -3.14
CA LEU A 47 -2.73 -2.72 -3.99
C LEU A 47 -3.13 -2.76 -5.47
N LYS A 48 -4.36 -3.17 -5.77
CA LYS A 48 -4.89 -3.15 -7.15
C LYS A 48 -4.95 -1.73 -7.72
N ARG A 49 -5.35 -0.73 -6.93
CA ARG A 49 -5.40 0.67 -7.37
C ARG A 49 -4.00 1.22 -7.66
N ILE A 50 -3.04 0.96 -6.77
CA ILE A 50 -1.63 1.31 -6.99
C ILE A 50 -1.11 0.65 -8.27
N PHE A 51 -1.37 -0.64 -8.45
CA PHE A 51 -0.94 -1.37 -9.64
C PHE A 51 -1.52 -0.77 -10.92
N LEU A 52 -2.82 -0.49 -10.97
CA LEU A 52 -3.47 0.09 -12.15
C LEU A 52 -2.87 1.46 -12.51
N GLU A 53 -2.73 2.36 -11.53
CA GLU A 53 -2.13 3.69 -11.77
C GLU A 53 -0.67 3.56 -12.23
N THR A 54 0.09 2.64 -11.63
CA THR A 54 1.48 2.35 -12.02
C THR A 54 1.56 1.89 -13.48
N MET A 55 0.72 0.93 -13.86
CA MET A 55 0.65 0.41 -15.23
C MET A 55 0.19 1.48 -16.24
N GLU A 56 -0.65 2.42 -15.82
CA GLU A 56 -1.05 3.57 -16.64
C GLU A 56 0.12 4.54 -16.85
N LYS A 57 0.84 4.93 -15.79
CA LYS A 57 2.00 5.82 -15.86
C LYS A 57 3.18 5.23 -16.64
N LEU A 58 3.38 3.92 -16.55
CA LEU A 58 4.40 3.22 -17.35
C LEU A 58 4.12 3.29 -18.86
N GLY A 59 2.85 3.42 -19.25
CA GLY A 59 2.43 3.35 -20.65
C GLY A 59 2.77 2.00 -21.30
N GLU A 60 2.63 1.92 -22.62
CA GLU A 60 2.83 0.68 -23.37
C GLU A 60 4.27 0.14 -23.25
N LYS A 61 5.27 0.99 -23.48
CA LYS A 61 6.69 0.58 -23.44
C LYS A 61 7.15 0.15 -22.04
N GLY A 62 6.70 0.85 -21.00
CA GLY A 62 7.05 0.49 -19.63
C GLY A 62 6.37 -0.80 -19.18
N ARG A 63 5.15 -1.09 -19.66
CA ARG A 63 4.46 -2.36 -19.41
C ARG A 63 5.15 -3.56 -20.06
N GLU A 64 5.62 -3.43 -21.31
CA GLU A 64 6.41 -4.50 -21.93
C GLU A 64 7.73 -4.77 -21.18
N GLU A 65 8.36 -3.73 -20.63
CA GLU A 65 9.57 -3.85 -19.83
C GLU A 65 9.28 -4.52 -18.48
N TYR A 66 8.18 -4.14 -17.84
CA TYR A 66 7.67 -4.81 -16.63
C TYR A 66 7.42 -6.30 -16.89
N GLU A 67 6.72 -6.67 -17.97
CA GLU A 67 6.45 -8.06 -18.33
C GLU A 67 7.75 -8.87 -18.44
N ARG A 68 8.73 -8.37 -19.22
CA ARG A 68 10.05 -9.00 -19.36
C ARG A 68 10.79 -9.13 -18.03
N MET A 69 10.66 -8.16 -17.14
CA MET A 69 11.30 -8.20 -15.82
C MET A 69 10.64 -9.23 -14.90
N THR A 70 9.33 -9.42 -15.01
CA THR A 70 8.57 -10.40 -14.20
C THR A 70 8.66 -11.84 -14.70
N GLU A 71 9.18 -12.07 -15.92
CA GLU A 71 9.49 -13.41 -16.42
C GLU A 71 10.71 -14.05 -15.73
N GLY A 72 11.53 -13.25 -15.02
CA GLY A 72 12.67 -13.71 -14.24
C GLY A 72 12.44 -13.66 -12.72
N ASP A 73 13.45 -14.10 -11.96
CA ASP A 73 13.46 -13.98 -10.50
C ASP A 73 13.84 -12.56 -10.08
N ILE A 74 12.86 -11.66 -10.07
CA ILE A 74 13.02 -10.29 -9.59
C ILE A 74 12.60 -10.16 -8.14
N ILE A 75 13.44 -9.53 -7.33
CA ILE A 75 13.11 -9.23 -5.93
C ILE A 75 12.29 -7.92 -5.84
N PRO A 76 11.46 -7.76 -4.80
CA PRO A 76 10.60 -6.58 -4.64
C PRO A 76 11.35 -5.24 -4.73
N GLU A 77 12.56 -5.16 -4.18
CA GLU A 77 13.39 -3.95 -4.17
C GLU A 77 13.82 -3.52 -5.57
N GLN A 78 14.10 -4.48 -6.45
CA GLN A 78 14.45 -4.21 -7.85
C GLN A 78 13.23 -3.72 -8.63
N MET A 79 12.05 -4.23 -8.32
CA MET A 79 10.79 -3.79 -8.93
C MET A 79 10.42 -2.37 -8.49
N GLU A 80 10.60 -2.06 -7.21
CA GLU A 80 10.42 -0.70 -6.69
C GLU A 80 11.39 0.29 -7.35
N ALA A 81 12.67 -0.08 -7.49
CA ALA A 81 13.66 0.76 -8.17
C ALA A 81 13.28 1.04 -9.63
N PHE A 82 12.78 0.02 -10.35
CA PHE A 82 12.28 0.17 -11.71
C PHE A 82 11.12 1.17 -11.80
N PHE A 83 10.12 1.05 -10.92
CA PHE A 83 9.00 1.99 -10.92
C PHE A 83 9.43 3.42 -10.61
N LYS A 84 10.35 3.61 -9.66
CA LYS A 84 10.92 4.92 -9.32
C LYS A 84 11.73 5.53 -10.45
N GLU A 85 12.44 4.70 -11.22
CA GLU A 85 13.20 5.16 -12.39
C GLU A 85 12.27 5.61 -13.52
N LYS A 86 11.18 4.87 -13.78
CA LYS A 86 10.26 5.17 -14.89
C LYS A 86 9.22 6.23 -14.56
N ILE A 87 8.87 6.40 -13.28
CA ILE A 87 7.81 7.30 -12.81
C ILE A 87 8.44 8.33 -11.87
N HIS A 88 8.60 9.56 -12.36
CA HIS A 88 9.33 10.66 -11.70
C HIS A 88 8.80 11.03 -10.28
N ASN A 89 7.57 10.64 -9.96
CA ASN A 89 6.90 10.92 -8.68
C ASN A 89 6.21 9.68 -8.11
N TYR A 90 6.80 8.50 -8.31
CA TYR A 90 6.21 7.22 -7.91
C TYR A 90 5.79 7.19 -6.42
N ASP A 91 6.67 7.62 -5.52
CA ASP A 91 6.39 7.61 -4.08
C ASP A 91 5.22 8.56 -3.72
N GLU A 92 5.18 9.75 -4.32
CA GLU A 92 4.11 10.73 -4.10
C GLU A 92 2.77 10.23 -4.64
N MET A 93 2.78 9.58 -5.81
CA MET A 93 1.60 8.94 -6.39
C MET A 93 1.05 7.85 -5.47
N VAL A 94 1.92 6.96 -4.95
CA VAL A 94 1.52 5.91 -4.01
C VAL A 94 0.94 6.51 -2.74
N GLN A 95 1.59 7.53 -2.16
CA GLN A 95 1.07 8.23 -0.98
C GLN A 95 -0.28 8.89 -1.25
N GLY A 96 -0.47 9.53 -2.41
CA GLY A 96 -1.75 10.11 -2.83
C GLY A 96 -2.87 9.08 -2.85
N ILE A 97 -2.63 7.92 -3.49
CA ILE A 97 -3.59 6.82 -3.55
C ILE A 97 -3.96 6.31 -2.15
N VAL A 98 -2.98 6.20 -1.24
CA VAL A 98 -3.22 5.77 0.15
C VAL A 98 -4.08 6.76 0.90
N VAL A 99 -3.83 8.06 0.74
CA VAL A 99 -4.61 9.14 1.38
C VAL A 99 -6.05 9.14 0.84
N GLU A 100 -6.23 9.12 -0.47
CA GLU A 100 -7.54 9.08 -1.12
C GLU A 100 -8.33 7.83 -0.70
N PHE A 101 -7.68 6.66 -0.70
CA PHE A 101 -8.32 5.42 -0.26
C PHE A 101 -8.75 5.49 1.21
N LYS A 102 -7.92 6.04 2.09
CA LYS A 102 -8.28 6.24 3.49
C LYS A 102 -9.50 7.16 3.63
N GLU A 103 -9.53 8.27 2.91
CA GLU A 103 -10.65 9.22 2.91
C GLU A 103 -11.95 8.59 2.39
N GLU A 104 -11.87 7.79 1.32
CA GLU A 104 -13.01 7.03 0.78
C GLU A 104 -13.57 6.06 1.83
N MET A 105 -12.71 5.31 2.52
CA MET A 105 -13.13 4.35 3.56
C MET A 105 -13.78 5.07 4.75
N MET A 106 -13.26 6.23 5.15
CA MET A 106 -13.84 7.04 6.23
C MET A 106 -15.16 7.71 5.83
N THR A 107 -15.33 8.08 4.56
CA THR A 107 -16.54 8.75 4.05
C THR A 107 -17.66 7.77 3.74
N ALA A 108 -17.33 6.53 3.32
CA ALA A 108 -18.29 5.46 3.05
C ALA A 108 -19.10 5.03 4.29
N ASN A 109 -18.76 5.52 5.49
CA ASN A 109 -19.45 5.23 6.75
C ASN A 109 -20.44 6.35 7.18
N LYS A 110 -20.74 7.32 6.31
CA LYS A 110 -21.80 8.33 6.48
C LYS A 110 -23.00 8.02 5.60
#